data_AF-A0AAU5DKJ8-F1
#
_entry.id   AF-A0AAU5DKJ8-F1
#
_cell.length_a   1.000
_cell.length_b   1.000
_cell.length_c   1.000
_cell.angle_alpha   90.00
_cell.angle_beta   90.00
_cell.angle_gamma   90.00
#
_symmetry.space_group_name_H-M   'P 1'
#
loop_
_entity.id
_entity.type
_entity.pdbx_description
1 polymer ?
#
loop_
_entity_poly.entity_id
_entity_poly.type
_entity_poly.pdbx_seq_one_letter_code
_entity_poly.pdbx_strand_id
1 'polypeptide(L)'
;MTGHEGDGDGREDEERTEEVRGARRIPGPRAAADDFDLESVPAPQPAAPTSPPEEHTPARTPEPESAVAPPSAPALTHKVLKALLGAWALAACSAEETAAVEEHLTGCAPCADEALRLRDAVGLLHTDRSLDLDPLLRTRVIEGCLGRRPAKIPVPVWAAPYDAETARLDALLSDIGDSEWHAPVRLRWFEGERAVNRKTTVAGVIGHLMTVDGLVSTALGLDDPLGDDGGGLRSPAERTETYWAAAYRPLTRSVREPWRDQSHTLIRTVSFAGRGVAELSVPYGDFALPLQDSLLDRAFECWVHGGDIAAAVDYPYEAPSPAHLHRMIDLAARMLPAALAERRRAGLAGPARHLVTAGSPGRSLHLEVEGLGGGDWYIALDSPAAVGSPDHTVAQVALDGVEFCQLVAGHISPVEAAAGQEGDREAIRDVLFAAAALSRL
;
A
#
# COMPACT_ATOMS: atom_id res chain seq x y z
N MET A 1 -44.64 47.17 -15.12
CA MET A 1 -45.41 48.42 -14.95
C MET A 1 -46.17 48.25 -13.64
N THR A 2 -45.98 49.20 -12.69
CA THR A 2 -46.44 49.25 -11.27
C THR A 2 -45.86 48.16 -10.35
N GLY A 3 -45.17 48.39 -9.22
CA GLY A 3 -44.85 49.55 -8.35
C GLY A 3 -44.68 48.97 -6.91
N HIS A 4 -43.48 48.97 -6.33
CA HIS A 4 -42.98 49.88 -5.25
C HIS A 4 -43.78 49.74 -3.92
N GLU A 5 -43.27 49.05 -2.89
CA GLU A 5 -42.33 49.45 -1.80
C GLU A 5 -43.00 49.98 -0.51
N GLY A 6 -42.34 49.72 0.63
CA GLY A 6 -42.66 50.17 2.00
C GLY A 6 -42.54 49.00 2.99
N ASP A 7 -41.38 48.63 3.53
CA ASP A 7 -40.39 49.33 4.39
C ASP A 7 -40.85 49.48 5.85
N GLY A 8 -39.98 49.09 6.80
CA GLY A 8 -40.30 49.00 8.24
C GLY A 8 -39.25 48.26 9.09
N ASP A 9 -38.10 48.90 9.22
CA ASP A 9 -36.93 48.74 10.11
C ASP A 9 -37.14 48.26 11.57
N GLY A 10 -36.09 47.65 12.16
CA GLY A 10 -35.77 47.87 13.59
C GLY A 10 -35.46 46.67 14.51
N ARG A 11 -34.16 46.31 14.57
CA ARG A 11 -33.31 46.01 15.75
C ARG A 11 -33.58 44.85 16.74
N GLU A 12 -32.45 44.17 17.00
CA GLU A 12 -31.93 43.63 18.28
C GLU A 12 -32.70 42.47 18.95
N ASP A 13 -32.08 41.28 18.97
CA ASP A 13 -31.70 40.68 20.25
C ASP A 13 -30.71 39.52 20.09
N GLU A 14 -29.64 39.65 20.87
CA GLU A 14 -28.57 38.71 21.15
C GLU A 14 -29.08 37.51 21.98
N GLU A 15 -28.18 36.58 22.26
CA GLU A 15 -28.31 35.55 23.31
C GLU A 15 -29.19 34.32 23.04
N ARG A 16 -28.56 33.25 22.52
CA ARG A 16 -28.65 31.92 23.14
C ARG A 16 -27.51 31.00 22.71
N THR A 17 -26.36 31.18 23.35
CA THR A 17 -25.35 30.12 23.47
C THR A 17 -25.26 29.71 24.94
N GLU A 18 -26.22 28.89 25.40
CA GLU A 18 -26.12 28.24 26.70
C GLU A 18 -25.17 27.05 26.61
N GLU A 19 -23.93 27.32 27.02
CA GLU A 19 -23.03 26.51 27.84
C GLU A 19 -23.33 24.99 27.98
N VAL A 20 -22.62 24.18 27.18
CA VAL A 20 -22.29 22.79 27.57
C VAL A 20 -21.15 22.82 28.59
N ARG A 21 -21.49 23.08 29.87
CA ARG A 21 -20.58 22.88 31.00
C ARG A 21 -20.44 21.38 31.29
N GLY A 22 -19.32 20.78 30.88
CA GLY A 22 -18.98 19.41 31.31
C GLY A 22 -17.88 18.67 30.56
N ALA A 23 -17.33 19.19 29.46
CA ALA A 23 -16.22 18.53 28.77
C ALA A 23 -14.87 18.95 29.38
N ARG A 24 -14.03 17.97 29.76
CA ARG A 24 -12.63 18.21 30.15
C ARG A 24 -11.92 18.87 28.96
N ARG A 25 -11.49 20.13 29.13
CA ARG A 25 -10.74 20.91 28.13
C ARG A 25 -9.53 20.12 27.64
N ILE A 26 -9.51 19.81 26.34
CA ILE A 26 -8.30 19.37 25.64
C ILE A 26 -7.33 20.57 25.66
N PRO A 27 -6.08 20.43 26.13
CA PRO A 27 -5.09 21.49 26.01
C PRO A 27 -4.91 21.86 24.54
N GLY A 28 -4.92 23.16 24.23
CA GLY A 28 -4.64 23.64 22.87
C GLY A 28 -3.24 23.21 22.40
N PRO A 29 -3.00 23.19 21.07
CA PRO A 29 -1.71 22.80 20.51
C PRO A 29 -0.60 23.69 21.09
N ARG A 30 0.51 23.08 21.50
CA ARG A 30 1.72 23.83 21.87
C ARG A 30 2.33 24.43 20.60
N ALA A 31 2.87 25.64 20.72
CA ALA A 31 3.66 26.29 19.67
C ALA A 31 4.80 25.37 19.20
N ALA A 32 5.10 25.42 17.90
CA ALA A 32 6.20 24.67 17.31
C ALA A 32 7.53 25.16 17.88
N ALA A 33 8.55 24.29 17.90
CA ALA A 33 9.89 24.63 18.38
C ALA A 33 10.59 25.73 17.55
N ASP A 34 9.98 26.16 16.45
CA ASP A 34 10.52 27.16 15.52
C ASP A 34 10.10 28.60 15.88
N ASP A 35 9.24 28.79 16.90
CA ASP A 35 8.84 30.12 17.40
C ASP A 35 9.86 30.74 18.38
N PHE A 36 11.04 30.15 18.55
CA PHE A 36 12.12 30.76 19.32
C PHE A 36 12.92 31.73 18.43
N ASP A 37 12.84 33.02 18.77
CA ASP A 37 13.62 34.09 18.13
C ASP A 37 15.13 33.92 18.40
N LEU A 38 15.81 33.27 17.45
CA LEU A 38 17.25 33.01 17.46
C LEU A 38 18.09 34.29 17.37
N GLU A 39 17.50 35.46 17.09
CA GLU A 39 18.22 36.74 17.09
C GLU A 39 18.53 37.25 18.52
N SER A 40 17.91 36.65 19.55
CA SER A 40 18.13 37.02 20.96
C SER A 40 19.34 36.36 21.63
N VAL A 41 20.06 35.47 20.92
CA VAL A 41 21.24 34.77 21.47
C VAL A 41 22.52 35.55 21.14
N PRO A 42 23.27 36.06 22.13
CA PRO A 42 24.48 36.83 21.85
C PRO A 42 25.60 35.93 21.32
N ALA A 43 26.14 36.29 20.14
CA ALA A 43 27.26 35.59 19.52
C ALA A 43 28.56 35.73 20.35
N PRO A 44 29.41 34.69 20.44
CA PRO A 44 30.71 34.79 21.08
C PRO A 44 31.68 35.67 20.26
N GLN A 45 32.41 36.55 20.94
CA GLN A 45 33.41 37.43 20.31
C GLN A 45 34.65 36.64 19.84
N PRO A 46 35.25 37.00 18.70
CA PRO A 46 36.48 36.36 18.23
C PRO A 46 37.69 36.79 19.06
N ALA A 47 38.54 35.81 19.40
CA ALA A 47 39.81 36.03 20.11
C ALA A 47 40.86 36.73 19.22
N ALA A 48 41.66 37.60 19.83
CA ALA A 48 42.72 38.37 19.19
C ALA A 48 43.92 37.49 18.73
N PRO A 49 44.68 37.91 17.71
CA PRO A 49 45.75 37.11 17.12
C PRO A 49 47.03 37.10 17.98
N THR A 50 47.62 35.91 18.15
CA THR A 50 48.93 35.69 18.77
C THR A 50 50.09 35.92 17.78
N SER A 51 51.19 36.48 18.29
CA SER A 51 52.43 36.86 17.60
C SER A 51 53.19 35.70 16.90
N PRO A 52 54.10 36.00 15.94
CA PRO A 52 54.78 34.98 15.13
C PRO A 52 55.97 34.32 15.88
N PRO A 53 56.45 33.16 15.41
CA PRO A 53 57.48 32.37 16.12
C PRO A 53 58.91 32.81 15.75
N GLU A 54 59.79 32.78 16.76
CA GLU A 54 61.24 32.95 16.59
C GLU A 54 61.92 31.68 16.08
N GLU A 55 62.83 31.86 15.13
CA GLU A 55 63.75 30.85 14.58
C GLU A 55 64.75 30.37 15.63
N HIS A 56 64.88 29.05 15.79
CA HIS A 56 66.09 28.42 16.34
C HIS A 56 66.52 27.24 15.45
N THR A 57 67.75 27.30 14.96
CA THR A 57 68.49 26.21 14.29
C THR A 57 69.82 25.97 15.05
N PRO A 58 70.54 24.87 14.84
CA PRO A 58 70.39 23.61 15.56
C PRO A 58 71.69 23.22 16.29
N ALA A 59 71.65 22.25 17.22
CA ALA A 59 72.87 21.52 17.57
C ALA A 59 72.62 20.11 18.16
N ARG A 60 73.17 19.15 17.40
CA ARG A 60 73.94 17.96 17.81
C ARG A 60 73.23 16.76 18.45
N THR A 61 73.23 15.70 17.65
CA THR A 61 73.19 14.28 18.02
C THR A 61 74.37 13.90 18.93
N PRO A 62 74.13 13.00 19.89
CA PRO A 62 75.06 11.92 20.18
C PRO A 62 74.42 10.53 20.01
N GLU A 63 75.32 9.56 19.86
CA GLU A 63 75.21 8.13 19.55
C GLU A 63 74.46 7.26 20.58
N PRO A 64 74.16 5.97 20.27
CA PRO A 64 73.14 5.20 20.98
C PRO A 64 73.71 4.53 22.24
N GLU A 65 73.18 4.91 23.40
CA GLU A 65 73.35 4.15 24.65
C GLU A 65 72.10 3.31 24.95
N SER A 66 72.33 1.99 24.94
CA SER A 66 71.73 0.94 25.77
C SER A 66 70.29 1.14 26.28
N ALA A 67 69.41 0.24 25.83
CA ALA A 67 68.07 0.03 26.35
C ALA A 67 68.05 -0.08 27.89
N VAL A 68 67.52 0.97 28.52
CA VAL A 68 66.97 0.93 29.88
C VAL A 68 65.46 0.95 29.71
N ALA A 69 64.78 -0.06 30.25
CA ALA A 69 63.32 -0.08 30.29
C ALA A 69 62.81 1.23 30.92
N PRO A 70 61.80 1.89 30.34
CA PRO A 70 61.27 3.10 30.95
C PRO A 70 60.75 2.75 32.36
N PRO A 71 60.96 3.63 33.35
CA PRO A 71 60.36 3.45 34.66
C PRO A 71 58.85 3.33 34.50
N SER A 72 58.24 2.37 35.20
CA SER A 72 56.78 2.24 35.27
C SER A 72 56.17 3.60 35.53
N ALA A 73 55.39 4.10 34.56
CA ALA A 73 54.72 5.39 34.67
C ALA A 73 53.97 5.46 36.03
N PRO A 74 54.02 6.60 36.73
CA PRO A 74 53.32 6.74 37.99
C PRO A 74 51.84 6.41 37.78
N ALA A 75 51.32 5.46 38.56
CA ALA A 75 49.92 5.06 38.49
C ALA A 75 49.03 6.30 38.59
N LEU A 76 48.25 6.55 37.54
CA LEU A 76 47.37 7.71 37.49
C LEU A 76 46.42 7.67 38.69
N THR A 77 46.33 8.78 39.40
CA THR A 77 45.42 8.85 40.56
C THR A 77 43.97 8.73 40.10
N HIS A 78 43.10 8.18 40.96
CA HIS A 78 41.66 8.08 40.69
C HIS A 78 41.04 9.41 40.22
N LYS A 79 41.49 10.55 40.76
CA LYS A 79 41.01 11.88 40.37
C LYS A 79 41.33 12.21 38.91
N VAL A 80 42.51 11.80 38.43
CA VAL A 80 42.95 12.00 37.04
C VAL A 80 42.16 11.06 36.12
N LEU A 81 42.02 9.79 36.49
CA LEU A 81 41.25 8.80 35.73
C LEU A 81 39.76 9.19 35.60
N LYS A 82 39.17 9.74 36.67
CA LYS A 82 37.80 10.28 36.64
C LYS A 82 37.67 11.49 35.70
N ALA A 83 38.69 12.35 35.64
CA ALA A 83 38.69 13.50 34.73
C ALA A 83 38.82 13.08 33.25
N LEU A 84 39.46 11.94 32.97
CA LEU A 84 39.64 11.40 31.62
C LEU A 84 38.37 10.72 31.06
N LEU A 85 37.35 10.40 31.88
CA LEU A 85 36.17 9.67 31.43
C LEU A 85 35.44 10.34 30.25
N GLY A 86 35.38 11.68 30.21
CA GLY A 86 34.77 12.42 29.10
C GLY A 86 35.57 12.32 27.81
N ALA A 87 36.90 12.46 27.89
CA ALA A 87 37.79 12.30 26.74
C ALA A 87 37.80 10.84 26.24
N TRP A 88 37.77 9.87 27.16
CA TRP A 88 37.68 8.44 26.85
C TRP A 88 36.34 8.11 26.16
N ALA A 89 35.23 8.67 26.62
CA ALA A 89 33.91 8.49 25.99
C ALA A 89 33.86 9.03 24.55
N LEU A 90 34.65 10.05 24.23
CA LEU A 90 34.81 10.64 22.89
C LEU A 90 35.92 9.98 22.05
N ALA A 91 36.55 8.91 22.54
CA ALA A 91 37.72 8.28 21.92
C ALA A 91 38.89 9.25 21.65
N ALA A 92 39.05 10.25 22.53
CA ALA A 92 40.05 11.32 22.42
C ALA A 92 41.25 11.15 23.36
N CYS A 93 41.32 10.03 24.10
CA CYS A 93 42.47 9.67 24.93
C CYS A 93 43.60 9.06 24.08
N SER A 94 44.84 9.20 24.53
CA SER A 94 45.96 8.39 24.03
C SER A 94 45.75 6.89 24.35
N ALA A 95 46.53 6.02 23.69
CA ALA A 95 46.45 4.57 23.94
C ALA A 95 46.79 4.20 25.40
N GLU A 96 47.75 4.90 26.00
CA GLU A 96 48.20 4.71 27.38
C GLU A 96 47.12 5.15 28.39
N GLU A 97 46.48 6.30 28.15
CA GLU A 97 45.36 6.77 28.97
C GLU A 97 44.12 5.89 28.83
N THR A 98 43.85 5.39 27.62
CA THR A 98 42.73 4.48 27.36
C THR A 98 42.89 3.18 28.16
N ALA A 99 44.07 2.56 28.11
CA ALA A 99 44.36 1.35 28.88
C ALA A 99 44.23 1.60 30.39
N ALA A 100 44.75 2.72 30.89
CA ALA A 100 44.67 3.08 32.30
C ALA A 100 43.23 3.35 32.78
N VAL A 101 42.40 3.98 31.94
CA VAL A 101 40.96 4.19 32.22
C VAL A 101 40.23 2.85 32.20
N GLU A 102 40.42 2.01 31.18
CA GLU A 102 39.75 0.69 31.09
C GLU A 102 40.08 -0.21 32.27
N GLU A 103 41.36 -0.28 32.68
CA GLU A 103 41.78 -0.99 33.88
C GLU A 103 41.07 -0.43 35.13
N HIS A 104 40.97 0.89 35.25
CA HIS A 104 40.27 1.54 36.37
C HIS A 104 38.77 1.23 36.42
N LEU A 105 38.08 1.19 35.27
CA LEU A 105 36.65 0.91 35.18
C LEU A 105 36.31 -0.50 35.69
N THR A 106 37.22 -1.47 35.56
CA THR A 106 37.01 -2.82 36.12
C THR A 106 36.96 -2.82 37.66
N GLY A 107 37.61 -1.85 38.31
CA GLY A 107 37.74 -1.77 39.76
C GLY A 107 36.89 -0.69 40.45
N CYS A 108 36.20 0.18 39.70
CA CYS A 108 35.45 1.30 40.25
C CYS A 108 34.05 1.44 39.64
N ALA A 109 33.06 0.82 40.28
CA ALA A 109 31.66 0.84 39.83
C ALA A 109 31.09 2.26 39.59
N PRO A 110 31.32 3.27 40.46
CA PRO A 110 30.82 4.63 40.21
C PRO A 110 31.39 5.28 38.94
N CYS A 111 32.66 5.00 38.59
CA CYS A 111 33.26 5.51 37.37
C CYS A 111 32.82 4.71 36.14
N ALA A 112 32.52 3.42 36.28
CA ALA A 112 31.92 2.61 35.22
C ALA A 112 30.50 3.09 34.86
N ASP A 113 29.66 3.37 35.87
CA ASP A 113 28.32 3.92 35.66
C ASP A 113 28.37 5.28 34.95
N GLU A 114 29.30 6.15 35.37
CA GLU A 114 29.49 7.46 34.75
C GLU A 114 30.03 7.33 33.32
N ALA A 115 30.97 6.42 33.06
CA ALA A 115 31.50 6.15 31.73
C ALA A 115 30.42 5.64 30.75
N LEU A 116 29.50 4.79 31.21
CA LEU A 116 28.34 4.35 30.44
C LEU A 116 27.41 5.51 30.09
N ARG A 117 27.06 6.35 31.08
CA ARG A 117 26.24 7.55 30.85
C ARG A 117 26.88 8.52 29.87
N LEU A 118 28.20 8.73 29.96
CA LEU A 118 28.94 9.59 29.05
C LEU A 118 28.97 9.01 27.63
N ARG A 119 29.14 7.69 27.45
CA ARG A 119 29.04 7.05 26.12
C ARG A 119 27.64 7.16 25.52
N ASP A 120 26.60 6.94 26.32
CA ASP A 120 25.21 7.12 25.87
C ASP A 120 24.95 8.56 25.43
N ALA A 121 25.48 9.54 26.17
CA ALA A 121 25.37 10.96 25.86
C ALA A 121 26.17 11.36 24.60
N VAL A 122 27.37 10.81 24.40
CA VAL A 122 28.15 11.00 23.16
C VAL A 122 27.36 10.49 21.94
N GLY A 123 26.57 9.43 22.10
CA GLY A 123 25.66 8.94 21.07
C GLY A 123 24.58 9.94 20.64
N LEU A 124 24.25 10.95 21.46
CA LEU A 124 23.34 12.06 21.14
C LEU A 124 24.05 13.24 20.46
N LEU A 125 25.37 13.35 20.61
CA LEU A 125 26.22 14.38 20.01
C LEU A 125 26.72 14.00 18.61
N HIS A 126 26.61 12.73 18.22
CA HIS A 126 26.86 12.29 16.85
C HIS A 126 25.80 12.85 15.91
N THR A 127 26.20 13.85 15.13
CA THR A 127 25.41 14.53 14.09
C THR A 127 25.07 13.65 12.89
N ASP A 128 25.70 12.48 12.74
CA ASP A 128 25.55 11.60 11.57
C ASP A 128 24.61 10.41 11.83
N ARG A 129 23.55 10.61 12.62
CA ARG A 129 22.42 9.66 12.56
C ARG A 129 21.51 10.08 11.42
N SER A 130 21.20 9.15 10.53
CA SER A 130 20.11 9.37 9.57
C SER A 130 18.85 9.77 10.33
N LEU A 131 18.24 10.89 9.94
CA LEU A 131 16.92 11.32 10.40
C LEU A 131 15.80 10.50 9.78
N ASP A 132 16.14 9.54 8.92
CA ASP A 132 15.17 8.61 8.35
C ASP A 132 14.54 7.81 9.49
N LEU A 133 13.25 8.03 9.67
CA LEU A 133 12.45 7.21 10.56
C LEU A 133 12.43 5.78 10.03
N ASP A 134 12.40 4.80 10.94
CA ASP A 134 12.13 3.42 10.58
C ASP A 134 10.88 3.39 9.67
N PRO A 135 10.96 2.86 8.43
CA PRO A 135 9.82 2.80 7.52
C PRO A 135 8.58 2.13 8.13
N LEU A 136 8.77 1.23 9.11
CA LEU A 136 7.71 0.55 9.84
C LEU A 136 7.14 1.38 11.00
N LEU A 137 7.76 2.51 11.38
CA LEU A 137 7.31 3.34 12.49
C LEU A 137 5.88 3.83 12.28
N ARG A 138 5.56 4.33 11.08
CA ARG A 138 4.20 4.79 10.75
C ARG A 138 3.19 3.68 10.96
N THR A 139 3.46 2.49 10.41
CA THR A 139 2.59 1.31 10.53
C THR A 139 2.41 0.92 11.99
N ARG A 140 3.49 0.80 12.77
CA ARG A 140 3.43 0.46 14.20
C ARG A 140 2.66 1.49 15.03
N VAL A 141 2.81 2.78 14.71
CA VAL A 141 2.08 3.86 15.40
C VAL A 141 0.59 3.80 15.07
N ILE A 142 0.23 3.63 13.79
CA ILE A 142 -1.17 3.51 13.37
C ILE A 142 -1.80 2.26 13.99
N GLU A 143 -1.14 1.11 13.92
CA GLU A 143 -1.60 -0.14 14.53
C GLU A 143 -1.80 0.03 16.04
N GLY A 144 -0.84 0.63 16.75
CA GLY A 144 -0.98 0.95 18.16
C GLY A 144 -2.14 1.90 18.46
N CYS A 145 -2.41 2.88 17.59
CA CYS A 145 -3.55 3.78 17.70
C CYS A 145 -4.88 3.06 17.48
N LEU A 146 -4.98 2.21 16.46
CA LEU A 146 -6.18 1.42 16.15
C LEU A 146 -6.45 0.37 17.23
N GLY A 147 -5.40 -0.24 17.82
CA GLY A 147 -5.54 -1.14 18.95
C GLY A 147 -6.05 -0.45 20.21
N ARG A 148 -5.64 0.80 20.46
CA ARG A 148 -6.15 1.60 21.59
C ARG A 148 -7.57 2.12 21.37
N ARG A 149 -7.94 2.44 20.13
CA ARG A 149 -9.26 2.96 19.77
C ARG A 149 -9.83 2.15 18.59
N PRO A 150 -10.30 0.93 18.85
CA PRO A 150 -10.87 0.10 17.80
C PRO A 150 -12.12 0.76 17.21
N ALA A 151 -12.35 0.52 15.92
CA ALA A 151 -13.57 0.95 15.26
C ALA A 151 -14.78 0.32 15.97
N LYS A 152 -15.79 1.14 16.29
CA LYS A 152 -17.05 0.63 16.88
C LYS A 152 -17.72 -0.40 15.97
N ILE A 153 -17.54 -0.22 14.66
CA ILE A 153 -18.07 -1.08 13.61
C ILE A 153 -16.90 -1.31 12.66
N PRO A 154 -16.24 -2.48 12.74
CA PRO A 154 -15.13 -2.80 11.85
C PRO A 154 -15.65 -3.15 10.45
N VAL A 155 -14.86 -2.80 9.43
CA VAL A 155 -15.08 -3.29 8.07
C VAL A 155 -14.83 -4.81 8.06
N PRO A 156 -15.71 -5.62 7.44
CA PRO A 156 -15.49 -7.05 7.31
C PRO A 156 -14.17 -7.33 6.61
N VAL A 157 -13.43 -8.32 7.11
CA VAL A 157 -12.08 -8.62 6.61
C VAL A 157 -12.07 -8.87 5.10
N TRP A 158 -13.10 -9.54 4.56
CA TRP A 158 -13.23 -9.81 3.12
C TRP A 158 -13.56 -8.57 2.27
N ALA A 159 -14.10 -7.51 2.87
CA ALA A 159 -14.40 -6.23 2.20
C ALA A 159 -13.23 -5.23 2.28
N ALA A 160 -12.24 -5.48 3.13
CA ALA A 160 -11.11 -4.57 3.35
C ALA A 160 -10.30 -4.24 2.07
N PRO A 161 -10.09 -5.17 1.11
CA PRO A 161 -9.44 -4.81 -0.15
C PRO A 161 -10.23 -3.78 -0.95
N TYR A 162 -11.55 -3.93 -1.05
CA TYR A 162 -12.39 -2.96 -1.78
C TYR A 162 -12.37 -1.58 -1.12
N ASP A 163 -12.48 -1.53 0.22
CA ASP A 163 -12.38 -0.27 0.99
C ASP A 163 -11.04 0.44 0.75
N ALA A 164 -9.94 -0.31 0.77
CA ALA A 164 -8.60 0.24 0.56
C ALA A 164 -8.37 0.72 -0.87
N GLU A 165 -8.75 -0.06 -1.88
CA GLU A 165 -8.51 0.30 -3.28
C GLU A 165 -9.39 1.47 -3.73
N THR A 166 -10.65 1.54 -3.29
CA THR A 166 -11.52 2.69 -3.57
C THR A 166 -11.03 3.96 -2.87
N ALA A 167 -10.56 3.86 -1.62
CA ALA A 167 -9.96 5.01 -0.93
C ALA A 167 -8.67 5.50 -1.61
N ARG A 168 -7.85 4.57 -2.12
CA ARG A 168 -6.61 4.89 -2.83
C ARG A 168 -6.88 5.55 -4.18
N LEU A 169 -7.85 5.05 -4.94
CA LEU A 169 -8.30 5.69 -6.17
C LEU A 169 -8.92 7.06 -5.89
N ASP A 170 -9.75 7.21 -4.85
CA ASP A 170 -10.32 8.51 -4.49
C ASP A 170 -9.25 9.55 -4.11
N ALA A 171 -8.15 9.13 -3.49
CA ALA A 171 -7.00 10.01 -3.21
C ALA A 171 -6.38 10.54 -4.51
N LEU A 172 -6.09 9.67 -5.49
CA LEU A 172 -5.65 10.07 -6.83
C LEU A 172 -6.63 11.06 -7.46
N LEU A 173 -7.93 10.73 -7.48
CA LEU A 173 -8.97 11.56 -8.10
C LEU A 173 -9.16 12.91 -7.39
N SER A 174 -8.74 13.01 -6.13
CA SER A 174 -8.74 14.25 -5.36
C SER A 174 -7.61 15.18 -5.77
N ASP A 175 -6.48 14.63 -6.18
CA ASP A 175 -5.25 15.37 -6.51
C ASP A 175 -5.27 15.94 -7.94
N ILE A 176 -5.95 15.26 -8.87
CA ILE A 176 -6.02 15.67 -10.27
C ILE A 176 -6.97 16.86 -10.51
N GLY A 177 -6.60 17.73 -11.45
CA GLY A 177 -7.36 18.90 -11.88
C GLY A 177 -8.47 18.59 -12.88
N ASP A 178 -9.38 19.55 -13.09
CA ASP A 178 -10.60 19.35 -13.88
C ASP A 178 -10.34 18.97 -15.35
N SER A 179 -9.22 19.42 -15.95
CA SER A 179 -8.85 19.04 -17.32
C SER A 179 -8.46 17.56 -17.44
N GLU A 180 -7.85 16.99 -16.40
CA GLU A 180 -7.31 15.63 -16.41
C GLU A 180 -8.43 14.58 -16.38
N TRP A 181 -9.63 14.95 -15.94
CA TRP A 181 -10.84 14.11 -16.07
C TRP A 181 -11.20 13.75 -17.51
N HIS A 182 -10.68 14.51 -18.48
CA HIS A 182 -10.86 14.28 -19.91
C HIS A 182 -9.64 13.62 -20.56
N ALA A 183 -8.59 13.30 -19.78
CA ALA A 183 -7.40 12.61 -20.29
C ALA A 183 -7.80 11.26 -20.90
N PRO A 184 -7.25 10.92 -22.09
CA PRO A 184 -7.65 9.71 -22.81
C PRO A 184 -7.10 8.46 -22.11
N VAL A 185 -7.99 7.51 -21.82
CA VAL A 185 -7.64 6.20 -21.27
C VAL A 185 -7.95 5.13 -22.31
N ARG A 186 -7.09 4.10 -22.40
CA ARG A 186 -7.32 2.92 -23.24
C ARG A 186 -7.48 1.70 -22.36
N LEU A 187 -8.74 1.34 -22.12
CA LEU A 187 -9.08 0.09 -21.45
C LEU A 187 -8.69 -1.09 -22.36
N ARG A 188 -8.19 -2.16 -21.74
CA ARG A 188 -7.73 -3.38 -22.42
C ARG A 188 -8.32 -4.59 -21.72
N TRP A 189 -8.66 -5.61 -22.50
CA TRP A 189 -9.05 -6.92 -22.00
C TRP A 189 -8.79 -7.97 -23.08
N PHE A 190 -9.02 -9.23 -22.79
CA PHE A 190 -8.79 -10.35 -23.67
C PHE A 190 -10.10 -11.02 -24.08
N GLU A 191 -10.32 -11.22 -25.37
CA GLU A 191 -11.54 -11.84 -25.89
C GLU A 191 -11.19 -12.89 -26.94
N GLY A 192 -11.65 -14.12 -26.74
CA GLY A 192 -11.33 -15.26 -27.59
C GLY A 192 -9.85 -15.63 -27.51
N GLU A 193 -9.05 -15.14 -28.47
CA GLU A 193 -7.59 -15.31 -28.53
C GLU A 193 -6.85 -14.00 -28.84
N ARG A 194 -7.50 -12.85 -28.66
CA ARG A 194 -6.91 -11.54 -28.99
C ARG A 194 -7.11 -10.50 -27.89
N ALA A 195 -6.13 -9.62 -27.76
CA ALA A 195 -6.28 -8.40 -26.99
C ALA A 195 -7.30 -7.47 -27.67
N VAL A 196 -8.20 -6.92 -26.88
CA VAL A 196 -9.23 -5.96 -27.28
C VAL A 196 -9.02 -4.68 -26.48
N ASN A 197 -9.44 -3.55 -27.03
CA ASN A 197 -9.34 -2.28 -26.32
C ASN A 197 -10.51 -1.35 -26.64
N ARG A 198 -10.77 -0.43 -25.71
CA ARG A 198 -11.76 0.64 -25.84
C ARG A 198 -11.15 1.96 -25.39
N LYS A 199 -11.31 3.00 -26.20
CA LYS A 199 -10.92 4.37 -25.80
C LYS A 199 -12.04 4.99 -24.99
N THR A 200 -11.66 5.65 -23.89
CA THR A 200 -12.54 6.42 -23.02
C THR A 200 -11.74 7.57 -22.38
N THR A 201 -12.26 8.20 -21.34
CA THR A 201 -11.55 9.20 -20.52
C THR A 201 -11.48 8.75 -19.06
N VAL A 202 -10.71 9.44 -18.23
CA VAL A 202 -10.71 9.23 -16.77
C VAL A 202 -12.13 9.24 -16.20
N ALA A 203 -12.96 10.24 -16.56
CA ALA A 203 -14.36 10.27 -16.15
C ALA A 203 -15.17 9.06 -16.66
N GLY A 204 -14.87 8.58 -17.87
CA GLY A 204 -15.49 7.38 -18.42
C GLY A 204 -15.13 6.10 -17.67
N VAL A 205 -13.88 5.97 -17.18
CA VAL A 205 -13.44 4.85 -16.34
C VAL A 205 -14.14 4.85 -14.99
N ILE A 206 -14.27 6.01 -14.33
CA ILE A 206 -15.01 6.10 -13.06
C ILE A 206 -16.49 5.79 -13.26
N GLY A 207 -17.08 6.24 -14.38
CA GLY A 207 -18.43 5.86 -14.77
C GLY A 207 -18.59 4.35 -14.95
N HIS A 208 -17.64 3.71 -15.62
CA HIS A 208 -17.57 2.25 -15.77
C HIS A 208 -17.55 1.55 -14.39
N LEU A 209 -16.59 1.90 -13.52
CA LEU A 209 -16.47 1.31 -12.18
C LEU A 209 -17.78 1.45 -11.37
N MET A 210 -18.36 2.66 -11.32
CA MET A 210 -19.63 2.94 -10.64
C MET A 210 -20.76 2.06 -11.16
N THR A 211 -20.87 1.93 -12.49
CA THR A 211 -21.96 1.15 -13.08
C THR A 211 -21.80 -0.33 -12.80
N VAL A 212 -20.59 -0.88 -12.85
CA VAL A 212 -20.38 -2.31 -12.57
C VAL A 212 -20.51 -2.60 -11.06
N ASP A 213 -20.11 -1.68 -10.18
CA ASP A 213 -20.38 -1.76 -8.72
C ASP A 213 -21.89 -1.74 -8.40
N GLY A 214 -22.72 -1.31 -9.34
CA GLY A 214 -24.17 -1.44 -9.28
C GLY A 214 -24.67 -2.91 -9.22
N LEU A 215 -23.88 -3.89 -9.70
CA LEU A 215 -24.19 -5.31 -9.50
C LEU A 215 -24.19 -5.68 -8.00
N VAL A 216 -23.19 -5.17 -7.27
CA VAL A 216 -23.08 -5.37 -5.83
C VAL A 216 -24.17 -4.59 -5.09
N SER A 217 -24.46 -3.38 -5.55
CA SER A 217 -25.51 -2.52 -4.98
C SER A 217 -26.87 -3.20 -5.06
N THR A 218 -27.25 -3.70 -6.24
CA THR A 218 -28.53 -4.39 -6.47
C THR A 218 -28.63 -5.70 -5.68
N ALA A 219 -27.56 -6.49 -5.58
CA ALA A 219 -27.53 -7.69 -4.75
C ALA A 219 -27.74 -7.41 -3.25
N LEU A 220 -27.35 -6.23 -2.79
CA LEU A 220 -27.59 -5.74 -1.42
C LEU A 220 -28.96 -5.05 -1.25
N GLY A 221 -29.77 -4.94 -2.31
CA GLY A 221 -31.04 -4.24 -2.30
C GLY A 221 -30.92 -2.71 -2.23
N LEU A 222 -29.80 -2.17 -2.69
CA LEU A 222 -29.56 -0.73 -2.84
C LEU A 222 -29.91 -0.28 -4.26
N ASP A 223 -30.05 1.04 -4.44
CA ASP A 223 -30.35 1.65 -5.73
C ASP A 223 -29.27 1.32 -6.79
N ASP A 224 -29.70 1.06 -8.02
CA ASP A 224 -28.82 0.88 -9.18
C ASP A 224 -28.47 2.26 -9.79
N PRO A 225 -27.19 2.60 -10.01
CA PRO A 225 -26.81 3.81 -10.74
C PRO A 225 -27.38 3.93 -12.16
N LEU A 226 -27.81 2.82 -12.76
CA LEU A 226 -28.49 2.77 -14.07
C LEU A 226 -30.02 2.88 -13.97
N GLY A 227 -30.58 2.92 -12.76
CA GLY A 227 -32.03 2.90 -12.50
C GLY A 227 -32.67 1.51 -12.50
N ASP A 228 -33.97 1.46 -12.21
CA ASP A 228 -34.73 0.23 -11.89
C ASP A 228 -35.07 -0.69 -13.08
N ASP A 229 -34.58 -0.41 -14.29
CA ASP A 229 -34.92 -1.12 -15.53
C ASP A 229 -34.22 -2.49 -15.69
N GLY A 230 -34.20 -3.30 -14.62
CA GLY A 230 -33.64 -4.65 -14.61
C GLY A 230 -32.10 -4.69 -14.78
N GLY A 231 -31.41 -3.62 -14.36
CA GLY A 231 -29.95 -3.49 -14.50
C GLY A 231 -29.15 -4.63 -13.86
N GLY A 232 -29.65 -5.24 -12.78
CA GLY A 232 -28.97 -6.32 -12.06
C GLY A 232 -28.74 -7.61 -12.85
N LEU A 233 -29.36 -7.79 -14.02
CA LEU A 233 -29.14 -8.96 -14.88
C LEU A 233 -28.15 -8.71 -16.04
N ARG A 234 -27.73 -7.45 -16.24
CA ARG A 234 -26.84 -7.07 -17.34
C ARG A 234 -25.40 -7.41 -16.99
N SER A 235 -24.64 -7.88 -17.98
CA SER A 235 -23.19 -8.09 -17.86
C SER A 235 -22.45 -6.76 -17.59
N PRO A 236 -21.24 -6.80 -17.01
CA PRO A 236 -20.39 -5.60 -16.83
C PRO A 236 -20.26 -4.75 -18.11
N ALA A 237 -19.97 -5.36 -19.25
CA ALA A 237 -19.89 -4.70 -20.55
C ALA A 237 -21.20 -3.99 -20.95
N GLU A 238 -22.35 -4.67 -20.83
CA GLU A 238 -23.65 -4.08 -21.18
C GLU A 238 -24.00 -2.89 -20.26
N ARG A 239 -23.67 -2.97 -18.97
CA ARG A 239 -23.89 -1.87 -18.01
C ARG A 239 -23.05 -0.66 -18.39
N THR A 240 -21.78 -0.89 -18.70
CA THR A 240 -20.83 0.13 -19.11
C THR A 240 -21.25 0.83 -20.39
N GLU A 241 -21.56 0.07 -21.45
CA GLU A 241 -21.98 0.65 -22.73
C GLU A 241 -23.35 1.33 -22.63
N THR A 242 -24.27 0.82 -21.79
CA THR A 242 -25.53 1.53 -21.49
C THR A 242 -25.25 2.91 -20.90
N TYR A 243 -24.38 2.98 -19.88
CA TYR A 243 -24.05 4.23 -19.21
C TYR A 243 -23.40 5.23 -20.16
N TRP A 244 -22.40 4.79 -20.92
CA TRP A 244 -21.72 5.65 -21.89
C TRP A 244 -22.64 6.10 -23.02
N ALA A 245 -23.55 5.24 -23.49
CA ALA A 245 -24.52 5.61 -24.53
C ALA A 245 -25.56 6.63 -24.03
N ALA A 246 -25.90 6.62 -22.74
CA ALA A 246 -26.83 7.57 -22.14
C ALA A 246 -26.22 8.97 -21.92
N ALA A 247 -24.90 9.10 -21.97
CA ALA A 247 -24.21 10.37 -21.75
C ALA A 247 -24.40 11.34 -22.93
N TYR A 248 -25.35 12.27 -22.81
CA TYR A 248 -25.58 13.30 -23.83
C TYR A 248 -24.44 14.32 -23.94
N ARG A 249 -23.68 14.52 -22.85
CA ARG A 249 -22.46 15.34 -22.81
C ARG A 249 -21.29 14.50 -22.33
N PRO A 250 -20.04 14.86 -22.70
CA PRO A 250 -18.86 14.20 -22.16
C PRO A 250 -18.92 14.14 -20.63
N LEU A 251 -18.60 12.96 -20.08
CA LEU A 251 -18.50 12.77 -18.64
C LEU A 251 -17.38 13.65 -18.08
N THR A 252 -17.61 14.20 -16.89
CA THR A 252 -16.69 15.12 -16.22
C THR A 252 -16.44 14.66 -14.78
N ARG A 253 -15.68 15.45 -14.01
CA ARG A 253 -15.46 15.28 -12.57
C ARG A 253 -16.72 15.03 -11.75
N SER A 254 -17.89 15.46 -12.23
CA SER A 254 -19.18 15.23 -11.56
C SER A 254 -19.49 13.75 -11.28
N VAL A 255 -18.84 12.80 -11.94
CA VAL A 255 -18.99 11.36 -11.67
C VAL A 255 -18.33 10.91 -10.36
N ARG A 256 -17.37 11.67 -9.82
CA ARG A 256 -16.62 11.31 -8.61
C ARG A 256 -17.52 11.15 -7.39
N GLU A 257 -18.37 12.14 -7.11
CA GLU A 257 -19.19 12.15 -5.90
C GLU A 257 -20.17 10.97 -5.87
N PRO A 258 -20.96 10.69 -6.92
CA PRO A 258 -21.82 9.51 -6.95
C PRO A 258 -21.07 8.18 -6.79
N TRP A 259 -19.93 8.01 -7.46
CA TRP A 259 -19.10 6.80 -7.34
C TRP A 259 -18.57 6.61 -5.91
N ARG A 260 -18.08 7.70 -5.29
CA ARG A 260 -17.56 7.70 -3.93
C ARG A 260 -18.64 7.40 -2.90
N ASP A 261 -19.81 8.03 -3.05
CA ASP A 261 -20.95 7.81 -2.16
C ASP A 261 -21.49 6.38 -2.27
N GLN A 262 -21.49 5.80 -3.48
CA GLN A 262 -21.82 4.39 -3.69
C GLN A 262 -20.83 3.48 -2.96
N SER A 263 -19.51 3.69 -3.17
CA SER A 263 -18.45 2.89 -2.53
C SER A 263 -18.57 2.90 -1.00
N HIS A 264 -18.80 4.09 -0.42
CA HIS A 264 -19.05 4.25 1.01
C HIS A 264 -20.33 3.56 1.48
N THR A 265 -21.40 3.64 0.69
CA THR A 265 -22.68 2.99 1.02
C THR A 265 -22.54 1.47 1.00
N LEU A 266 -21.80 0.91 0.04
CA LEU A 266 -21.49 -0.51 -0.01
C LEU A 266 -20.74 -0.97 1.24
N ILE A 267 -19.61 -0.32 1.58
CA ILE A 267 -18.82 -0.65 2.77
C ILE A 267 -19.63 -0.51 4.04
N ARG A 268 -20.40 0.58 4.18
CA ARG A 268 -21.28 0.77 5.33
C ARG A 268 -22.29 -0.38 5.41
N THR A 269 -22.99 -0.70 4.33
CA THR A 269 -24.03 -1.73 4.31
C THR A 269 -23.49 -3.08 4.74
N VAL A 270 -22.36 -3.54 4.16
CA VAL A 270 -21.78 -4.84 4.53
C VAL A 270 -21.21 -4.86 5.95
N SER A 271 -20.76 -3.72 6.48
CA SER A 271 -20.26 -3.60 7.86
C SER A 271 -21.37 -3.72 8.92
N PHE A 272 -22.61 -3.39 8.56
CA PHE A 272 -23.79 -3.57 9.42
C PHE A 272 -24.54 -4.88 9.15
N ALA A 273 -24.21 -5.60 8.08
CA ALA A 273 -24.92 -6.80 7.68
C ALA A 273 -24.52 -8.03 8.51
N GLY A 274 -25.44 -9.01 8.59
CA GLY A 274 -25.22 -10.24 9.34
C GLY A 274 -24.27 -11.23 8.66
N ARG A 275 -23.91 -12.31 9.37
CA ARG A 275 -22.93 -13.31 8.91
C ARG A 275 -23.22 -13.97 7.54
N GLY A 276 -24.47 -13.97 7.08
CA GLY A 276 -24.87 -14.56 5.80
C GLY A 276 -24.69 -13.66 4.57
N VAL A 277 -24.39 -12.38 4.75
CA VAL A 277 -24.29 -11.43 3.64
C VAL A 277 -23.18 -11.78 2.64
N ALA A 278 -22.08 -12.36 3.14
CA ALA A 278 -20.91 -12.70 2.35
C ALA A 278 -21.18 -13.74 1.24
N GLU A 279 -22.18 -14.60 1.45
CA GLU A 279 -22.57 -15.68 0.53
C GLU A 279 -23.70 -15.28 -0.43
N LEU A 280 -24.17 -14.02 -0.38
CA LEU A 280 -25.18 -13.54 -1.32
C LEU A 280 -24.66 -13.65 -2.75
N SER A 281 -25.47 -14.24 -3.63
CA SER A 281 -25.11 -14.41 -5.04
C SER A 281 -25.22 -13.08 -5.78
N VAL A 282 -24.12 -12.63 -6.38
CA VAL A 282 -24.05 -11.45 -7.25
C VAL A 282 -23.94 -11.93 -8.71
N PRO A 283 -24.95 -11.69 -9.55
CA PRO A 283 -24.90 -12.05 -10.97
C PRO A 283 -23.98 -11.10 -11.76
N TYR A 284 -23.18 -11.68 -12.66
CA TYR A 284 -22.28 -10.97 -13.59
C TYR A 284 -22.69 -11.18 -15.07
N GLY A 285 -23.93 -11.60 -15.30
CA GLY A 285 -24.41 -12.10 -16.59
C GLY A 285 -24.31 -13.63 -16.63
N ASP A 286 -23.30 -14.16 -17.31
CA ASP A 286 -23.17 -15.61 -17.56
C ASP A 286 -22.71 -16.44 -16.35
N PHE A 287 -22.27 -15.78 -15.28
CA PHE A 287 -21.86 -16.41 -14.04
C PHE A 287 -22.28 -15.57 -12.83
N ALA A 288 -22.09 -16.13 -11.64
CA ALA A 288 -22.31 -15.41 -10.39
C ALA A 288 -21.17 -15.69 -9.41
N LEU A 289 -20.89 -14.72 -8.55
CA LEU A 289 -19.93 -14.81 -7.47
C LEU A 289 -20.64 -14.60 -6.13
N PRO A 290 -20.18 -15.25 -5.04
CA PRO A 290 -20.54 -14.81 -3.69
C PRO A 290 -20.13 -13.34 -3.48
N LEU A 291 -20.90 -12.58 -2.71
CA LEU A 291 -20.66 -11.15 -2.46
C LEU A 291 -19.23 -10.86 -1.99
N GLN A 292 -18.65 -11.72 -1.16
CA GLN A 292 -17.27 -11.57 -0.72
C GLN A 292 -16.27 -11.64 -1.87
N ASP A 293 -16.48 -12.55 -2.81
CA ASP A 293 -15.65 -12.70 -4.01
C ASP A 293 -15.94 -11.58 -5.00
N SER A 294 -17.19 -11.10 -5.07
CA SER A 294 -17.53 -9.91 -5.86
C SER A 294 -16.80 -8.67 -5.35
N LEU A 295 -16.73 -8.41 -4.04
CA LEU A 295 -15.96 -7.27 -3.53
C LEU A 295 -14.46 -7.42 -3.78
N LEU A 296 -13.92 -8.64 -3.76
CA LEU A 296 -12.52 -8.88 -4.14
C LEU A 296 -12.28 -8.61 -5.64
N ASP A 297 -13.20 -9.06 -6.50
CA ASP A 297 -13.22 -8.75 -7.93
C ASP A 297 -13.31 -7.23 -8.16
N ARG A 298 -14.23 -6.54 -7.48
CA ARG A 298 -14.36 -5.07 -7.57
C ARG A 298 -13.10 -4.35 -7.09
N ALA A 299 -12.43 -4.87 -6.05
CA ALA A 299 -11.16 -4.31 -5.58
C ALA A 299 -10.05 -4.47 -6.63
N PHE A 300 -9.98 -5.63 -7.29
CA PHE A 300 -9.04 -5.89 -8.39
C PHE A 300 -9.28 -4.91 -9.54
N GLU A 301 -10.53 -4.78 -10.00
CA GLU A 301 -10.91 -3.83 -11.07
C GLU A 301 -10.59 -2.38 -10.69
N CYS A 302 -10.86 -1.98 -9.44
CA CYS A 302 -10.53 -0.64 -8.95
C CYS A 302 -9.03 -0.36 -8.97
N TRP A 303 -8.19 -1.33 -8.58
CA TRP A 303 -6.74 -1.19 -8.66
C TRP A 303 -6.26 -1.10 -10.12
N VAL A 304 -6.68 -2.03 -10.98
CA VAL A 304 -6.25 -2.10 -12.38
C VAL A 304 -6.59 -0.79 -13.10
N HIS A 305 -7.83 -0.34 -12.96
CA HIS A 305 -8.29 0.90 -13.60
C HIS A 305 -7.75 2.16 -12.92
N GLY A 306 -7.44 2.11 -11.62
CA GLY A 306 -6.66 3.16 -10.97
C GLY A 306 -5.26 3.29 -11.59
N GLY A 307 -4.63 2.17 -11.94
CA GLY A 307 -3.38 2.15 -12.71
C GLY A 307 -3.53 2.72 -14.14
N ASP A 308 -4.63 2.40 -14.83
CA ASP A 308 -4.91 2.98 -16.16
C ASP A 308 -5.09 4.50 -16.11
N ILE A 309 -5.79 5.00 -15.09
CA ILE A 309 -5.97 6.44 -14.85
C ILE A 309 -4.63 7.07 -14.50
N ALA A 310 -3.89 6.48 -13.56
CA ALA A 310 -2.59 6.98 -13.12
C ALA A 310 -1.60 7.11 -14.29
N ALA A 311 -1.56 6.12 -15.18
CA ALA A 311 -0.73 6.17 -16.38
C ALA A 311 -1.18 7.28 -17.36
N ALA A 312 -2.47 7.58 -17.44
CA ALA A 312 -2.98 8.62 -18.33
C ALA A 312 -2.70 10.06 -17.84
N VAL A 313 -2.48 10.23 -16.53
CA VAL A 313 -2.26 11.54 -15.88
C VAL A 313 -0.89 11.66 -15.21
N ASP A 314 0.01 10.70 -15.46
CA ASP A 314 1.37 10.65 -14.91
C ASP A 314 1.43 10.69 -13.36
N TYR A 315 0.55 9.91 -12.72
CA TYR A 315 0.46 9.80 -11.25
C TYR A 315 1.17 8.54 -10.73
N PRO A 316 1.90 8.60 -9.60
CA PRO A 316 2.50 7.42 -8.99
C PRO A 316 1.43 6.51 -8.38
N TYR A 317 1.35 5.25 -8.84
CA TYR A 317 0.35 4.30 -8.36
C TYR A 317 0.95 2.90 -8.21
N GLU A 318 1.17 2.48 -6.96
CA GLU A 318 1.87 1.23 -6.63
C GLU A 318 0.95 0.00 -6.69
N ALA A 319 1.48 -1.19 -6.39
CA ALA A 319 0.65 -2.38 -6.20
C ALA A 319 -0.11 -2.32 -4.85
N PRO A 320 -1.22 -3.08 -4.69
CA PRO A 320 -1.90 -3.25 -3.41
C PRO A 320 -0.97 -3.82 -2.34
N SER A 321 -1.39 -3.72 -1.08
CA SER A 321 -0.66 -4.40 0.01
C SER A 321 -0.53 -5.90 -0.28
N PRO A 322 0.56 -6.57 0.13
CA PRO A 322 0.77 -7.99 -0.13
C PRO A 322 -0.41 -8.88 0.29
N ALA A 323 -1.03 -8.57 1.43
CA ALA A 323 -2.19 -9.32 1.94
C ALA A 323 -3.45 -9.14 1.08
N HIS A 324 -3.64 -7.96 0.48
CA HIS A 324 -4.75 -7.71 -0.45
C HIS A 324 -4.48 -8.35 -1.81
N LEU A 325 -3.25 -8.20 -2.32
CA LEU A 325 -2.82 -8.80 -3.58
C LEU A 325 -2.98 -10.33 -3.53
N HIS A 326 -2.54 -10.99 -2.45
CA HIS A 326 -2.72 -12.43 -2.27
C HIS A 326 -4.17 -12.89 -2.42
N ARG A 327 -5.13 -12.13 -1.89
CA ARG A 327 -6.56 -12.48 -1.98
C ARG A 327 -7.13 -12.29 -3.37
N MET A 328 -6.67 -11.26 -4.10
CA MET A 328 -7.06 -11.06 -5.50
C MET A 328 -6.51 -12.19 -6.37
N ILE A 329 -5.26 -12.61 -6.11
CA ILE A 329 -4.60 -13.73 -6.81
C ILE A 329 -5.29 -15.05 -6.48
N ASP A 330 -5.64 -15.29 -5.21
CA ASP A 330 -6.39 -16.47 -4.80
C ASP A 330 -7.75 -16.56 -5.51
N LEU A 331 -8.49 -15.45 -5.59
CA LEU A 331 -9.75 -15.41 -6.32
C LEU A 331 -9.54 -15.76 -7.81
N ALA A 332 -8.57 -15.12 -8.47
CA ALA A 332 -8.28 -15.40 -9.87
C ALA A 332 -7.91 -16.88 -10.08
N ALA A 333 -7.05 -17.45 -9.24
CA ALA A 333 -6.66 -18.86 -9.27
C ALA A 333 -7.86 -19.79 -9.10
N ARG A 334 -8.78 -19.50 -8.17
CA ARG A 334 -10.03 -20.26 -7.98
C ARG A 334 -10.97 -20.19 -9.18
N MET A 335 -10.91 -19.13 -9.98
CA MET A 335 -11.74 -18.98 -11.18
C MET A 335 -11.18 -19.72 -12.41
N LEU A 336 -9.87 -20.04 -12.44
CA LEU A 336 -9.21 -20.64 -13.59
C LEU A 336 -9.84 -21.97 -14.07
N PRO A 337 -10.22 -22.93 -13.20
CA PRO A 337 -10.83 -24.18 -13.68
C PRO A 337 -12.14 -23.96 -14.43
N ALA A 338 -12.96 -23.00 -13.99
CA ALA A 338 -14.21 -22.64 -14.65
C ALA A 338 -13.97 -21.90 -15.97
N ALA A 339 -13.03 -20.95 -15.99
CA ALA A 339 -12.62 -20.24 -17.20
C ALA A 339 -12.07 -21.20 -18.26
N LEU A 340 -11.23 -22.15 -17.86
CA LEU A 340 -10.71 -23.19 -18.75
C LEU A 340 -11.81 -24.09 -19.32
N ALA A 341 -12.79 -24.47 -18.48
CA ALA A 341 -13.94 -25.24 -18.94
C ALA A 341 -14.80 -24.48 -19.96
N GLU A 342 -14.98 -23.17 -19.78
CA GLU A 342 -15.70 -22.33 -20.73
C GLU A 342 -14.94 -22.20 -22.06
N ARG A 343 -13.64 -21.92 -22.01
CA ARG A 343 -12.79 -21.90 -23.21
C ARG A 343 -12.87 -23.20 -24.00
N ARG A 344 -12.90 -24.34 -23.31
CA ARG A 344 -13.08 -25.66 -23.94
C ARG A 344 -14.45 -25.80 -24.61
N ARG A 345 -15.53 -25.34 -23.98
CA ARG A 345 -16.87 -25.31 -24.60
C ARG A 345 -16.91 -24.44 -25.85
N ALA A 346 -16.20 -23.32 -25.84
CA ALA A 346 -16.05 -22.43 -26.99
C ALA A 346 -15.09 -22.95 -28.08
N GLY A 347 -14.44 -24.11 -27.88
CA GLY A 347 -13.47 -24.67 -28.83
C GLY A 347 -12.12 -23.95 -28.86
N LEU A 348 -11.79 -23.20 -27.81
CA LEU A 348 -10.58 -22.36 -27.67
C LEU A 348 -9.50 -22.98 -26.76
N ALA A 349 -9.69 -24.22 -26.32
CA ALA A 349 -8.77 -24.99 -25.48
C ALA A 349 -8.87 -26.49 -25.82
N GLY A 350 -7.85 -27.27 -25.47
CA GLY A 350 -7.82 -28.71 -25.71
C GLY A 350 -8.95 -29.46 -24.99
N PRO A 351 -9.40 -30.62 -25.49
CA PRO A 351 -10.41 -31.42 -24.80
C PRO A 351 -9.90 -31.92 -23.44
N ALA A 352 -10.83 -32.15 -22.51
CA ALA A 352 -10.49 -32.75 -21.22
C ALA A 352 -9.89 -34.15 -21.45
N ARG A 353 -8.76 -34.44 -20.79
CA ARG A 353 -8.03 -35.70 -21.00
C ARG A 353 -8.46 -36.79 -20.02
N HIS A 354 -8.64 -36.43 -18.75
CA HIS A 354 -9.03 -37.38 -17.71
C HIS A 354 -10.10 -36.80 -16.78
N LEU A 355 -11.35 -37.19 -17.00
CA LEU A 355 -12.45 -36.82 -16.11
C LEU A 355 -12.45 -37.70 -14.87
N VAL A 356 -12.58 -37.05 -13.72
CA VAL A 356 -12.67 -37.69 -12.40
C VAL A 356 -14.01 -37.38 -11.75
N THR A 357 -14.40 -38.17 -10.75
CA THR A 357 -15.56 -37.87 -9.92
C THR A 357 -15.38 -36.52 -9.24
N ALA A 358 -16.45 -35.73 -9.12
CA ALA A 358 -16.42 -34.43 -8.44
C ALA A 358 -15.81 -34.57 -7.03
N GLY A 359 -14.95 -33.62 -6.66
CA GLY A 359 -14.20 -33.64 -5.39
C GLY A 359 -12.97 -34.57 -5.38
N SER A 360 -12.73 -35.34 -6.44
CA SER A 360 -11.52 -36.19 -6.53
C SER A 360 -10.35 -35.41 -7.13
N PRO A 361 -9.09 -35.76 -6.77
CA PRO A 361 -7.91 -35.21 -7.40
C PRO A 361 -7.89 -35.46 -8.92
N GLY A 362 -7.53 -34.45 -9.70
CA GLY A 362 -7.39 -34.55 -11.15
C GLY A 362 -6.05 -34.00 -11.65
N ARG A 363 -5.80 -34.12 -12.97
CA ARG A 363 -4.62 -33.50 -13.59
C ARG A 363 -4.57 -32.02 -13.24
N SER A 364 -3.42 -31.60 -12.73
CA SER A 364 -3.24 -30.27 -12.15
C SER A 364 -2.08 -29.54 -12.82
N LEU A 365 -2.21 -28.23 -12.95
CA LEU A 365 -1.08 -27.34 -13.19
C LEU A 365 -0.72 -26.64 -11.87
N HIS A 366 0.55 -26.63 -11.52
CA HIS A 366 1.06 -25.88 -10.39
C HIS A 366 1.33 -24.45 -10.84
N LEU A 367 0.54 -23.51 -10.29
CA LEU A 367 0.73 -22.08 -10.46
C LEU A 367 1.49 -21.57 -9.23
N GLU A 368 2.74 -21.20 -9.43
CA GLU A 368 3.57 -20.52 -8.45
C GLU A 368 3.55 -19.03 -8.76
N VAL A 369 3.15 -18.23 -7.78
CA VAL A 369 3.24 -16.77 -7.90
C VAL A 369 4.27 -16.27 -6.91
N GLU A 370 5.27 -15.55 -7.41
CA GLU A 370 6.36 -15.00 -6.61
C GLU A 370 5.97 -13.68 -5.91
N GLY A 371 6.77 -13.29 -4.92
CA GLY A 371 6.60 -12.02 -4.19
C GLY A 371 5.83 -12.17 -2.87
N LEU A 372 5.73 -11.06 -2.11
CA LEU A 372 5.16 -11.06 -0.76
C LEU A 372 3.65 -11.37 -0.70
N GLY A 373 2.94 -11.14 -1.81
CA GLY A 373 1.54 -11.53 -1.98
C GLY A 373 1.35 -12.85 -2.73
N GLY A 374 2.44 -13.53 -3.08
CA GLY A 374 2.46 -14.75 -3.86
C GLY A 374 2.00 -16.00 -3.10
N GLY A 375 2.21 -17.16 -3.70
CA GLY A 375 1.82 -18.45 -3.14
C GLY A 375 1.80 -19.57 -4.18
N ASP A 376 1.28 -20.72 -3.76
CA ASP A 376 1.17 -21.92 -4.59
C ASP A 376 -0.30 -22.33 -4.75
N TRP A 377 -0.73 -22.49 -6.00
CA TRP A 377 -2.06 -22.99 -6.34
C TRP A 377 -1.96 -24.19 -7.28
N TYR A 378 -2.84 -25.17 -7.10
CA TYR A 378 -2.97 -26.30 -8.01
C TYR A 378 -4.28 -26.18 -8.78
N ILE A 379 -4.17 -25.92 -10.08
CA ILE A 379 -5.30 -25.64 -10.97
C ILE A 379 -5.76 -26.94 -11.62
N ALA A 380 -7.00 -27.36 -11.34
CA ALA A 380 -7.59 -28.52 -11.99
C ALA A 380 -7.83 -28.25 -13.48
N LEU A 381 -7.28 -29.11 -14.35
CA LEU A 381 -7.25 -28.88 -15.80
C LEU A 381 -8.47 -29.43 -16.54
N ASP A 382 -8.95 -30.60 -16.13
CA ASP A 382 -9.89 -31.39 -16.93
C ASP A 382 -11.37 -31.16 -16.54
N SER A 383 -11.63 -30.73 -15.31
CA SER A 383 -12.97 -30.45 -14.80
C SER A 383 -12.95 -29.38 -13.71
N PRO A 384 -13.88 -28.41 -13.71
CA PRO A 384 -14.00 -27.43 -12.63
C PRO A 384 -14.49 -28.05 -11.31
N ALA A 385 -15.03 -29.27 -11.35
CA ALA A 385 -15.46 -30.00 -10.15
C ALA A 385 -14.35 -30.89 -9.55
N ALA A 386 -13.19 -31.00 -10.20
CA ALA A 386 -12.06 -31.74 -9.68
C ALA A 386 -11.25 -30.89 -8.68
N VAL A 387 -10.46 -31.55 -7.83
CA VAL A 387 -9.57 -30.89 -6.88
C VAL A 387 -8.16 -30.88 -7.45
N GLY A 388 -7.51 -29.72 -7.45
CA GLY A 388 -6.10 -29.62 -7.79
C GLY A 388 -5.22 -30.27 -6.72
N SER A 389 -4.14 -30.96 -7.13
CA SER A 389 -3.23 -31.61 -6.18
C SER A 389 -1.80 -31.68 -6.69
N PRO A 390 -0.81 -31.62 -5.78
CA PRO A 390 0.61 -31.75 -6.12
C PRO A 390 0.96 -33.12 -6.74
N ASP A 391 0.34 -34.19 -6.26
CA ASP A 391 0.60 -35.56 -6.72
C ASP A 391 0.19 -35.81 -8.18
N HIS A 392 -0.65 -34.93 -8.74
CA HIS A 392 -1.16 -35.02 -10.12
C HIS A 392 -0.72 -33.83 -10.98
N THR A 393 0.35 -33.14 -10.58
CA THR A 393 0.94 -32.04 -11.34
C THR A 393 1.55 -32.55 -12.64
N VAL A 394 1.12 -31.98 -13.77
CA VAL A 394 1.63 -32.30 -15.11
C VAL A 394 2.42 -31.15 -15.74
N ALA A 395 2.32 -29.96 -15.15
CA ALA A 395 3.02 -28.76 -15.58
C ALA A 395 3.11 -27.75 -14.44
N GLN A 396 4.09 -26.85 -14.54
CA GLN A 396 4.29 -25.74 -13.61
C GLN A 396 4.45 -24.44 -14.40
N VAL A 397 3.89 -23.36 -13.83
CA VAL A 397 4.04 -21.99 -14.30
C VAL A 397 4.42 -21.13 -13.10
N ALA A 398 5.50 -20.36 -13.24
CA ALA A 398 5.99 -19.43 -12.21
C ALA A 398 6.04 -18.00 -12.77
N LEU A 399 5.52 -17.02 -12.04
CA LEU A 399 5.56 -15.60 -12.42
C LEU A 399 5.38 -14.65 -11.22
N ASP A 400 5.80 -13.39 -11.35
CA ASP A 400 5.57 -12.35 -10.34
C ASP A 400 4.07 -12.05 -10.15
N GLY A 401 3.68 -11.67 -8.93
CA GLY A 401 2.29 -11.37 -8.60
C GLY A 401 1.67 -10.23 -9.41
N VAL A 402 2.42 -9.16 -9.69
CA VAL A 402 1.93 -8.06 -10.53
C VAL A 402 1.81 -8.54 -11.98
N GLU A 403 2.78 -9.30 -12.48
CA GLU A 403 2.74 -9.88 -13.83
C GLU A 403 1.50 -10.78 -14.02
N PHE A 404 1.21 -11.66 -13.05
CA PHE A 404 0.00 -12.49 -13.08
C PHE A 404 -1.28 -11.66 -13.11
N CYS A 405 -1.35 -10.61 -12.29
CA CYS A 405 -2.49 -9.72 -12.30
C CYS A 405 -2.64 -8.93 -13.61
N GLN A 406 -1.55 -8.48 -14.23
CA GLN A 406 -1.60 -7.84 -15.55
C GLN A 406 -2.09 -8.82 -16.64
N LEU A 407 -1.71 -10.10 -16.54
CA LEU A 407 -2.23 -11.15 -17.43
C LEU A 407 -3.74 -11.33 -17.22
N VAL A 408 -4.18 -11.48 -15.97
CA VAL A 408 -5.60 -11.64 -15.61
C VAL A 408 -6.42 -10.43 -16.05
N ALA A 409 -5.85 -9.22 -16.00
CA ALA A 409 -6.46 -7.98 -16.48
C ALA A 409 -6.43 -7.83 -18.02
N GLY A 410 -5.81 -8.75 -18.76
CA GLY A 410 -5.70 -8.67 -20.23
C GLY A 410 -4.83 -7.52 -20.71
N HIS A 411 -3.96 -6.98 -19.85
CA HIS A 411 -3.03 -5.90 -20.17
C HIS A 411 -1.77 -6.39 -20.89
N ILE A 412 -1.43 -7.66 -20.68
CA ILE A 412 -0.37 -8.39 -21.38
C ILE A 412 -0.97 -9.63 -22.04
N SER A 413 -0.46 -10.02 -23.19
CA SER A 413 -0.94 -11.24 -23.84
C SER A 413 -0.35 -12.49 -23.16
N PRO A 414 -1.05 -13.64 -23.18
CA PRO A 414 -0.54 -14.90 -22.64
C PRO A 414 0.83 -15.34 -23.17
N VAL A 415 1.18 -14.89 -24.39
CA VAL A 415 2.43 -15.24 -25.08
C VAL A 415 3.58 -14.33 -24.63
N GLU A 416 3.27 -13.09 -24.23
CA GLU A 416 4.25 -12.09 -23.80
C GLU A 416 4.51 -12.14 -22.29
N ALA A 417 3.63 -12.80 -21.51
CA ALA A 417 3.77 -12.91 -20.07
C ALA A 417 5.13 -13.52 -19.68
N ALA A 418 5.83 -12.82 -18.78
CA ALA A 418 7.12 -13.24 -18.25
C ALA A 418 6.96 -14.38 -17.24
N ALA A 419 6.68 -15.58 -17.76
CA ALA A 419 6.45 -16.78 -16.97
C ALA A 419 7.52 -17.85 -17.20
N GLY A 420 8.08 -18.38 -16.11
CA GLY A 420 8.78 -19.65 -16.09
C GLY A 420 7.81 -20.80 -16.38
N GLN A 421 8.20 -21.76 -17.23
CA GLN A 421 7.30 -22.81 -17.73
C GLN A 421 8.01 -24.16 -17.76
N GLU A 422 7.40 -25.17 -17.15
CA GLU A 422 7.90 -26.56 -17.16
C GLU A 422 6.75 -27.56 -17.35
N GLY A 423 6.99 -28.65 -18.09
CA GLY A 423 6.03 -29.75 -18.27
C GLY A 423 5.12 -29.63 -19.52
N ASP A 424 3.86 -30.05 -19.38
CA ASP A 424 2.88 -30.13 -20.49
C ASP A 424 2.56 -28.74 -21.09
N ARG A 425 3.13 -28.45 -22.27
CA ARG A 425 2.98 -27.17 -22.96
C ARG A 425 1.54 -26.81 -23.33
N GLU A 426 0.69 -27.80 -23.60
CA GLU A 426 -0.72 -27.52 -23.91
C GLU A 426 -1.45 -27.08 -22.65
N ALA A 427 -1.21 -27.75 -21.51
CA ALA A 427 -1.78 -27.35 -20.22
C ALA A 427 -1.34 -25.94 -19.81
N ILE A 428 -0.06 -25.61 -19.99
CA ILE A 428 0.49 -24.27 -19.70
C ILE A 428 -0.20 -23.22 -20.55
N ARG A 429 -0.25 -23.42 -21.88
CA ARG A 429 -0.92 -22.50 -22.80
C ARG A 429 -2.38 -22.31 -22.40
N ASP A 430 -3.10 -23.40 -22.19
CA ASP A 430 -4.53 -23.36 -21.88
C ASP A 430 -4.81 -22.60 -20.58
N VAL A 431 -3.98 -22.75 -19.55
CA VAL A 431 -4.13 -21.99 -18.29
C VAL A 431 -3.77 -20.51 -18.46
N LEU A 432 -2.69 -20.16 -19.15
CA LEU A 432 -2.33 -18.75 -19.38
C LEU A 432 -3.40 -18.00 -20.19
N PHE A 433 -3.98 -18.68 -21.20
CA PHE A 433 -5.11 -18.12 -21.96
C PHE A 433 -6.42 -18.11 -21.15
N ALA A 434 -6.63 -19.06 -20.23
CA ALA A 434 -7.75 -19.01 -19.29
C ALA A 434 -7.63 -17.85 -18.31
N ALA A 435 -6.43 -17.56 -17.81
CA ALA A 435 -6.15 -16.41 -16.95
C ALA A 435 -6.48 -15.09 -17.67
N ALA A 436 -5.97 -14.89 -18.90
CA ALA A 436 -6.29 -13.69 -19.67
C ALA A 436 -7.79 -13.54 -19.94
N ALA A 437 -8.49 -14.64 -20.22
CA ALA A 437 -9.93 -14.64 -20.49
C ALA A 437 -10.82 -14.29 -19.27
N LEU A 438 -10.25 -14.08 -18.08
CA LEU A 438 -10.98 -13.53 -16.94
C LEU A 438 -11.24 -12.02 -17.07
N SER A 439 -10.38 -11.31 -17.81
CA SER A 439 -10.57 -9.89 -18.09
C SER A 439 -11.82 -9.63 -18.92
N ARG A 440 -12.45 -8.48 -18.66
CA ARG A 440 -13.67 -8.04 -19.33
C ARG A 440 -13.80 -6.52 -19.26
N LEU A 441 -14.59 -5.97 -20.17
CA LEU A 441 -15.24 -4.67 -19.97
C LEU A 441 -16.48 -4.88 -19.07
#